data_AF-A0A672MRI1-F1
#
_entry.id   AF-A0A672MRI1-F1
#
_cell.length_a   1.000
_cell.length_b   1.000
_cell.length_c   1.000
_cell.angle_alpha   90.00
_cell.angle_beta   90.00
_cell.angle_gamma   90.00
#
_symmetry.space_group_name_H-M   'P 1'
#
loop_
_entity.id
_entity.type
_entity.pdbx_description
1 polymer ?
#
loop_
_entity_poly.entity_id
_entity_poly.type
_entity_poly.pdbx_seq_one_letter_code
_entity_poly.pdbx_strand_id
1 'polypeptide(L)'
;MEKWRPPATPSTYSMDNSTDHQNGSTFLYFAYGSNLLKERLQLKNPSASIYCVAKLKDYKLVFGNHKGLASQRWHGGVATIEHCPGDDVWGVVWRMNMSDLESLDRQENVKVGTYTPVEMNVFTSDQDLSCRTYIMNSCIYAPPSPQYLQVIVMGAEQNGLPEDYQDKLRSIETNKYEGPLPVMEELEKALKKSKERTEVIQSDD
;
A
#
# COMPACT_ATOMS: atom_id res chain seq x y z
N MET A 1 44.85 19.79 51.30
CA MET A 1 44.37 18.43 50.95
C MET A 1 43.25 18.10 51.93
N GLU A 2 42.04 18.44 51.54
CA GLU A 2 40.84 18.27 52.36
C GLU A 2 39.93 17.27 51.64
N LYS A 3 39.65 16.17 52.32
CA LYS A 3 38.91 15.03 51.77
C LYS A 3 37.43 15.40 51.67
N TRP A 4 36.97 15.66 50.45
CA TRP A 4 35.55 15.84 50.14
C TRP A 4 34.76 14.55 50.40
N ARG A 5 33.71 14.63 51.24
CA ARG A 5 32.69 13.59 51.39
C ARG A 5 31.43 14.01 50.62
N PRO A 6 30.82 13.15 49.80
CA PRO A 6 29.57 13.49 49.13
C PRO A 6 28.39 13.49 50.12
N PRO A 7 27.38 14.36 49.92
CA PRO A 7 26.15 14.35 50.71
C PRO A 7 25.25 13.15 50.37
N ALA A 8 24.48 12.70 51.37
CA ALA A 8 23.53 11.61 51.27
C ALA A 8 22.40 11.91 50.26
N THR A 9 22.03 10.91 49.47
CA THR A 9 20.91 10.96 48.52
C THR A 9 19.56 10.94 49.25
N PRO A 10 18.61 11.84 48.94
CA PRO A 10 17.22 11.64 49.32
C PRO A 10 16.57 10.58 48.43
N SER A 11 15.85 9.70 49.10
CA SER A 11 14.95 8.66 48.60
C SER A 11 13.88 9.18 47.63
N THR A 12 13.57 8.32 46.66
CA THR A 12 12.26 8.12 46.00
C THR A 12 11.61 9.29 45.25
N TYR A 13 11.76 9.26 43.92
CA TYR A 13 10.62 9.45 43.02
C TYR A 13 10.55 8.24 42.10
N SER A 14 9.64 7.32 42.44
CA SER A 14 9.08 6.35 41.51
C SER A 14 8.25 7.11 40.48
N MET A 15 8.83 7.33 39.30
CA MET A 15 8.05 7.45 38.07
C MET A 15 8.06 6.09 37.42
N ASP A 16 7.01 5.34 37.74
CA ASP A 16 6.43 4.36 36.84
C ASP A 16 6.27 5.03 35.46
N ASN A 17 7.05 4.57 34.49
CA ASN A 17 6.80 4.82 33.08
C ASN A 17 6.65 3.47 32.38
N SER A 18 5.71 2.68 32.90
CA SER A 18 4.98 1.71 32.10
C SER A 18 4.17 2.48 31.05
N THR A 19 4.11 1.92 29.83
CA THR A 19 3.55 2.47 28.57
C THR A 19 4.61 3.25 27.78
N ASP A 20 5.35 2.63 26.87
CA ASP A 20 4.82 1.97 25.68
C ASP A 20 5.60 0.70 25.32
N HIS A 21 5.05 -0.45 25.69
CA HIS A 21 5.33 -1.72 25.02
C HIS A 21 4.04 -2.18 24.33
N GLN A 22 3.46 -1.33 23.49
CA GLN A 22 2.50 -1.77 22.47
C GLN A 22 3.27 -2.37 21.29
N ASN A 23 3.59 -3.66 21.44
CA ASN A 23 3.51 -4.69 20.41
C ASN A 23 4.10 -4.37 19.01
N GLY A 24 5.26 -4.95 18.70
CA GLY A 24 5.82 -5.05 17.33
C GLY A 24 5.00 -5.96 16.39
N SER A 25 3.67 -5.79 16.36
CA SER A 25 2.71 -6.69 15.73
C SER A 25 2.12 -6.19 14.40
N THR A 26 2.43 -4.96 13.99
CA THR A 26 1.94 -4.39 12.72
C THR A 26 3.07 -3.70 11.94
N PHE A 27 2.88 -3.56 10.63
CA PHE A 27 3.76 -2.80 9.74
C PHE A 27 2.94 -1.87 8.83
N LEU A 28 3.61 -0.86 8.27
CA LEU A 28 3.04 0.03 7.27
C LEU A 28 3.39 -0.45 5.87
N TYR A 29 2.39 -0.52 5.00
CA TYR A 29 2.51 -0.93 3.61
C TYR A 29 2.02 0.21 2.69
N PHE A 30 2.90 0.73 1.84
CA PHE A 30 2.54 1.72 0.84
C PHE A 30 2.15 1.05 -0.47
N ALA A 31 0.88 1.19 -0.84
CA ALA A 31 0.29 0.68 -2.08
C ALA A 31 0.13 1.81 -3.10
N TYR A 32 0.51 1.55 -4.35
CA TYR A 32 0.37 2.48 -5.49
C TYR A 32 -0.26 1.84 -6.73
N GLY A 33 -0.62 0.55 -6.67
CA GLY A 33 -1.24 -0.23 -7.75
C GLY A 33 -2.65 -0.71 -7.38
N SER A 34 -3.05 -1.92 -7.79
CA SER A 34 -4.41 -2.42 -7.51
C SER A 34 -4.77 -2.52 -6.02
N ASN A 35 -3.77 -2.56 -5.14
CA ASN A 35 -3.97 -2.55 -3.69
C ASN A 35 -4.33 -1.15 -3.14
N LEU A 36 -4.49 -0.13 -3.99
CA LEU A 36 -5.18 1.10 -3.60
C LEU A 36 -6.63 0.81 -3.22
N LEU A 37 -7.29 -0.15 -3.87
CA LEU A 37 -8.68 -0.49 -3.58
C LEU A 37 -8.78 -1.43 -2.38
N LYS A 38 -9.52 -1.03 -1.35
CA LYS A 38 -9.68 -1.78 -0.08
C LYS A 38 -10.18 -3.20 -0.33
N GLU A 39 -11.27 -3.35 -1.08
CA GLU A 39 -11.87 -4.64 -1.37
C GLU A 39 -10.89 -5.56 -2.08
N ARG A 40 -10.05 -5.01 -2.96
CA ARG A 40 -9.03 -5.79 -3.67
C ARG A 40 -7.94 -6.29 -2.74
N LEU A 41 -7.41 -5.44 -1.86
CA LEU A 41 -6.37 -5.81 -0.90
C LEU A 41 -6.88 -6.83 0.12
N GLN A 42 -8.10 -6.61 0.63
CA GLN A 42 -8.72 -7.43 1.67
C GLN A 42 -9.16 -8.83 1.20
N LEU A 43 -9.21 -9.09 -0.12
CA LEU A 43 -9.43 -10.45 -0.65
C LEU A 43 -8.42 -11.47 -0.09
N LYS A 44 -7.19 -11.03 0.22
CA LYS A 44 -6.11 -11.89 0.74
C LYS A 44 -5.47 -11.35 2.02
N ASN A 45 -5.80 -10.12 2.42
CA ASN A 45 -5.24 -9.46 3.60
C ASN A 45 -6.38 -8.81 4.42
N PRO A 46 -7.26 -9.60 5.04
CA PRO A 46 -8.49 -9.10 5.67
C PRO A 46 -8.23 -8.17 6.87
N SER A 47 -7.03 -8.21 7.47
CA SER A 47 -6.66 -7.31 8.57
C SER A 47 -6.27 -5.90 8.12
N ALA A 48 -6.06 -5.69 6.81
CA ALA A 48 -5.59 -4.42 6.29
C ALA A 48 -6.58 -3.29 6.62
N SER A 49 -6.07 -2.25 7.26
CA SER A 49 -6.81 -1.04 7.61
C SER A 49 -6.13 0.17 6.99
N ILE A 50 -6.93 1.12 6.50
CA ILE A 50 -6.41 2.36 5.92
C ILE A 50 -5.72 3.14 7.05
N TYR A 51 -4.48 3.56 6.81
CA TYR A 51 -3.76 4.44 7.72
C TYR A 51 -3.85 5.89 7.25
N CYS A 52 -3.40 6.19 6.02
CA CYS A 52 -3.53 7.51 5.41
C CYS A 52 -3.23 7.46 3.90
N VAL A 53 -3.49 8.57 3.20
CA VAL A 53 -2.93 8.84 1.87
C VAL A 53 -1.54 9.45 2.05
N ALA A 54 -0.59 9.07 1.19
CA ALA A 54 0.77 9.60 1.23
C ALA A 54 1.37 9.73 -0.18
N LYS A 55 2.46 10.49 -0.27
CA LYS A 55 3.19 10.75 -1.51
C LYS A 55 4.61 10.22 -1.42
N LEU A 56 5.05 9.46 -2.42
CA LEU A 56 6.45 9.09 -2.62
C LEU A 56 7.10 10.07 -3.59
N LYS A 57 8.14 10.77 -3.15
CA LYS A 57 8.85 11.79 -3.94
C LYS A 57 9.96 11.21 -4.79
N ASP A 58 10.22 11.81 -5.94
CA ASP A 58 11.28 11.46 -6.89
C ASP A 58 11.11 10.05 -7.50
N TYR A 59 9.86 9.62 -7.66
CA TYR A 59 9.49 8.38 -8.33
C TYR A 59 8.33 8.64 -9.30
N LYS A 60 8.28 7.84 -10.36
CA LYS A 60 7.11 7.78 -11.25
C LYS A 60 6.49 6.39 -11.25
N LEU A 61 5.17 6.36 -11.41
CA LEU A 61 4.39 5.15 -11.63
C LEU A 61 4.57 4.71 -13.09
N VAL A 62 4.94 3.45 -13.30
CA VAL A 62 5.04 2.84 -14.62
C VAL A 62 4.39 1.46 -14.64
N PHE A 63 4.11 0.97 -15.84
CA PHE A 63 3.49 -0.35 -16.04
C PHE A 63 4.40 -1.21 -16.89
N GLY A 64 4.50 -2.48 -16.50
CA GLY A 64 5.31 -3.42 -17.25
C GLY A 64 5.08 -4.87 -16.89
N ASN A 65 5.84 -5.72 -17.58
CA ASN A 65 5.80 -7.15 -17.46
C ASN A 65 7.15 -7.64 -16.93
N HIS A 66 7.13 -8.46 -15.88
CA HIS A 66 8.35 -9.08 -15.37
C HIS A 66 8.94 -9.99 -16.45
N LYS A 67 10.17 -9.69 -16.90
CA LYS A 67 10.85 -10.42 -17.99
C LYS A 67 10.01 -10.49 -19.28
N GLY A 68 9.13 -9.52 -19.52
CA GLY A 68 8.27 -9.47 -20.71
C GLY A 68 7.07 -10.41 -20.68
N LEU A 69 6.87 -11.18 -19.61
CA LEU A 69 5.73 -12.07 -19.47
C LEU A 69 4.51 -11.31 -18.93
N ALA A 70 3.46 -11.21 -19.75
CA ALA A 70 2.22 -10.58 -19.35
C ALA A 70 1.63 -11.25 -18.10
N SER A 71 1.10 -10.43 -17.20
CA SER A 71 0.41 -10.92 -16.00
C SER A 71 -0.78 -11.79 -16.41
N GLN A 72 -0.79 -13.06 -16.02
CA GLN A 72 -1.95 -13.94 -16.25
C GLN A 72 -3.19 -13.47 -15.48
N ARG A 73 -2.99 -12.75 -14.37
CA ARG A 73 -4.08 -12.23 -13.54
C ARG A 73 -4.74 -11.01 -14.17
N TRP A 74 -3.96 -10.16 -14.84
CA TRP A 74 -4.39 -8.84 -15.30
C TRP A 74 -4.34 -8.67 -16.82
N HIS A 75 -3.76 -9.62 -17.56
CA HIS A 75 -3.61 -9.61 -19.02
C HIS A 75 -3.02 -8.30 -19.57
N GLY A 76 -2.06 -7.73 -18.86
CA GLY A 76 -1.39 -6.48 -19.23
C GLY A 76 -0.23 -6.17 -18.28
N GLY A 77 0.40 -5.02 -18.50
CA GLY A 77 1.42 -4.49 -17.61
C GLY A 77 0.85 -4.21 -16.22
N VAL A 78 1.61 -4.55 -15.18
CA VAL A 78 1.26 -4.29 -13.79
C VAL A 78 2.14 -3.18 -13.22
N ALA A 79 1.64 -2.50 -12.19
CA ALA A 79 2.25 -1.31 -11.65
C ALA A 79 3.61 -1.59 -11.01
N THR A 80 4.59 -0.72 -11.26
CA THR A 80 5.82 -0.59 -10.49
C THR A 80 6.20 0.88 -10.41
N ILE A 81 7.17 1.21 -9.57
CA ILE A 81 7.75 2.55 -9.48
C ILE A 81 9.19 2.53 -9.95
N GLU A 82 9.64 3.65 -10.49
CA GLU A 82 11.04 3.87 -10.87
C GLU A 82 11.47 5.28 -10.46
N HIS A 83 12.73 5.41 -10.07
CA HIS A 83 13.29 6.68 -9.63
C HIS A 83 13.28 7.69 -10.79
N CYS A 84 12.68 8.85 -10.54
CA CYS A 84 12.51 9.92 -11.51
C CYS A 84 12.43 11.26 -10.75
N PRO A 85 13.55 11.98 -10.63
CA PRO A 85 13.60 13.24 -9.90
C PRO A 85 12.57 14.25 -10.40
N GLY A 86 11.81 14.85 -9.48
CA GLY A 86 10.75 15.81 -9.79
C GLY A 86 9.40 15.20 -10.15
N ASP A 87 9.29 13.88 -10.26
CA ASP A 87 8.01 13.16 -10.29
C ASP A 87 7.60 12.67 -8.90
N ASP A 88 6.29 12.49 -8.71
CA ASP A 88 5.73 11.96 -7.48
C ASP A 88 4.74 10.82 -7.77
N VAL A 89 4.65 9.87 -6.83
CA VAL A 89 3.64 8.81 -6.81
C VAL A 89 2.77 8.97 -5.57
N TRP A 90 1.47 9.19 -5.77
CA TRP A 90 0.49 9.12 -4.68
C TRP A 90 0.02 7.69 -4.46
N GLY A 91 -0.23 7.35 -3.21
CA GLY A 91 -0.71 6.04 -2.81
C GLY A 91 -1.38 6.02 -1.44
N VAL A 92 -1.77 4.82 -1.03
CA VAL A 92 -2.41 4.56 0.27
C VAL A 92 -1.44 3.80 1.16
N VAL A 93 -1.26 4.30 2.38
CA VAL A 93 -0.58 3.59 3.46
C VAL A 93 -1.61 2.73 4.19
N TRP A 94 -1.33 1.44 4.27
CA TRP A 94 -2.11 0.45 5.00
C TRP A 94 -1.37 0.06 6.28
N ARG A 95 -2.10 -0.06 7.38
CA ARG A 95 -1.61 -0.75 8.58
C ARG A 95 -2.05 -2.20 8.52
N MET A 96 -1.09 -3.12 8.63
CA MET A 96 -1.31 -4.56 8.50
C MET A 96 -0.62 -5.33 9.63
N ASN A 97 -1.20 -6.46 10.04
CA ASN A 97 -0.55 -7.35 11.00
C ASN A 97 0.71 -7.99 10.42
N MET A 98 1.76 -8.16 11.23
CA MET A 98 2.99 -8.85 10.82
C MET A 98 2.75 -10.28 10.33
N SER A 99 1.68 -10.94 10.79
CA SER A 99 1.25 -12.26 10.30
C SER A 99 0.87 -12.27 8.82
N ASP A 100 0.47 -11.12 8.26
CA ASP A 100 0.06 -10.99 6.86
C ASP A 100 1.27 -10.74 5.93
N LEU A 101 2.47 -10.49 6.48
CA LEU A 101 3.66 -10.15 5.71
C LEU A 101 4.04 -11.25 4.71
N GLU A 102 4.10 -12.52 5.13
CA GLU A 102 4.41 -13.62 4.21
C GLU A 102 3.30 -13.81 3.16
N SER A 103 2.03 -13.54 3.53
CA SER A 103 0.92 -13.59 2.59
C SER A 103 1.06 -12.51 1.51
N LEU A 104 1.47 -11.30 1.90
CA LEU A 104 1.70 -10.18 0.99
C LEU A 104 2.90 -10.45 0.07
N ASP A 105 4.04 -10.89 0.61
CA ASP A 105 5.23 -11.25 -0.16
C ASP A 105 4.94 -12.35 -1.19
N ARG A 106 4.09 -13.31 -0.84
CA ARG A 106 3.67 -14.38 -1.77
C ARG A 106 2.79 -13.83 -2.89
N GLN A 107 1.90 -12.87 -2.61
CA GLN A 107 1.07 -12.24 -3.65
C GLN A 107 1.89 -11.45 -4.65
N GLU A 108 2.94 -10.77 -4.17
CA GLU A 108 3.88 -10.00 -4.99
C GLU A 108 4.98 -10.89 -5.61
N ASN A 109 4.87 -12.22 -5.44
CA ASN A 109 5.77 -13.20 -6.04
C ASN A 109 7.26 -12.94 -5.69
N VAL A 110 7.52 -12.51 -4.46
CA VAL A 110 8.88 -12.17 -3.98
C VAL A 110 9.82 -13.38 -4.06
N LYS A 111 9.37 -14.57 -3.63
CA LYS A 111 10.20 -15.79 -3.65
C LYS A 111 10.63 -16.22 -5.06
N VAL A 112 9.88 -15.84 -6.10
CA VAL A 112 10.22 -16.14 -7.51
C VAL A 112 10.85 -14.94 -8.23
N GLY A 113 11.05 -13.82 -7.52
CA GLY A 113 11.80 -12.66 -7.98
C GLY A 113 11.04 -11.67 -8.86
N THR A 114 9.71 -11.73 -8.91
CA THR A 114 8.91 -10.77 -9.69
C THR A 114 9.06 -9.35 -9.13
N TYR A 115 8.89 -9.20 -7.82
CA TYR A 115 9.10 -7.96 -7.09
C TYR A 115 10.11 -8.14 -5.96
N THR A 116 10.81 -7.04 -5.64
CA THR A 116 11.66 -6.91 -4.46
C THR A 116 10.94 -6.05 -3.42
N PRO A 117 10.78 -6.52 -2.18
CA PRO A 117 10.30 -5.68 -1.10
C PRO A 117 11.38 -4.66 -0.72
N VAL A 118 10.97 -3.41 -0.58
CA VAL A 118 11.85 -2.30 -0.19
C VAL A 118 11.19 -1.45 0.88
N GLU A 119 11.99 -0.83 1.73
CA GLU A 119 11.52 0.14 2.71
C GLU A 119 11.73 1.54 2.13
N MET A 120 10.67 2.35 2.07
CA MET A 120 10.68 3.67 1.44
C MET A 120 10.00 4.69 2.36
N ASN A 121 10.54 5.91 2.39
CA ASN A 121 9.90 7.03 3.09
C ASN A 121 8.85 7.66 2.19
N VAL A 122 7.62 7.75 2.70
CA VAL A 122 6.51 8.46 2.05
C VAL A 122 6.06 9.61 2.92
N PHE A 123 5.57 10.66 2.28
CA PHE A 123 5.32 11.96 2.88
C PHE A 123 3.82 12.21 2.97
N THR A 124 3.34 12.57 4.16
CA THR A 124 2.03 13.20 4.33
C THR A 124 2.20 14.72 4.47
N SER A 125 1.13 15.46 4.76
CA SER A 125 1.24 16.88 5.12
C SER A 125 2.00 17.11 6.43
N ASP A 126 2.03 16.11 7.31
CA ASP A 126 2.40 16.29 8.71
C ASP A 126 3.65 15.51 9.11
N GLN A 127 3.95 14.40 8.41
CA GLN A 127 5.04 13.49 8.79
C GLN A 127 5.58 12.65 7.63
N ASP A 128 6.77 12.12 7.84
CA ASP A 128 7.39 11.10 7.00
C ASP A 128 7.12 9.72 7.62
N LEU A 129 6.74 8.77 6.77
CA LEU A 129 6.42 7.40 7.17
C LEU A 129 7.35 6.42 6.45
N SER A 130 8.07 5.61 7.22
CA SER A 130 8.78 4.44 6.69
C SER A 130 7.75 3.36 6.39
N CYS A 131 7.62 2.99 5.12
CA CYS A 131 6.68 1.98 4.67
C CYS A 131 7.38 0.91 3.83
N ARG A 132 6.97 -0.34 4.03
CA ARG A 132 7.26 -1.40 3.08
C ARG A 132 6.51 -1.10 1.78
N THR A 133 7.16 -1.30 0.65
CA THR A 133 6.54 -1.37 -0.66
C THR A 133 7.27 -2.39 -1.53
N TYR A 134 6.88 -2.51 -2.79
CA TYR A 134 7.43 -3.49 -3.72
C TYR A 134 7.89 -2.78 -4.99
N ILE A 135 9.00 -3.21 -5.59
CA ILE A 135 9.47 -2.72 -6.90
C ILE A 135 9.72 -3.92 -7.81
N MET A 136 9.21 -3.87 -9.04
CA MET A 136 9.35 -4.96 -10.00
C MET A 136 10.80 -5.09 -10.45
N ASN A 137 11.30 -6.32 -10.45
CA ASN A 137 12.61 -6.64 -11.04
C ASN A 137 12.47 -6.87 -12.55
N SER A 138 13.49 -6.50 -13.34
CA SER A 138 13.53 -6.79 -14.80
C SER A 138 12.25 -6.38 -15.54
N CYS A 139 11.76 -5.16 -15.27
CA CYS A 139 10.56 -4.61 -15.87
C CYS A 139 10.78 -4.36 -17.37
N ILE A 140 9.87 -4.87 -18.20
CA ILE A 140 9.74 -4.48 -19.61
C ILE A 140 8.44 -3.70 -19.74
N TYR A 141 8.52 -2.43 -20.17
CA TYR A 141 7.34 -1.56 -20.26
C TYR A 141 6.25 -2.16 -21.14
N ALA A 142 5.03 -2.11 -20.62
CA ALA A 142 3.84 -2.58 -21.30
C ALA A 142 2.61 -1.86 -20.73
N PRO A 143 1.63 -1.47 -21.56
CA PRO A 143 0.42 -0.84 -21.07
C PRO A 143 -0.40 -1.79 -20.19
N PRO A 144 -1.10 -1.28 -19.16
CA PRO A 144 -2.02 -2.06 -18.35
C PRO A 144 -3.25 -2.49 -19.16
N SER A 145 -3.99 -3.47 -18.63
CA SER A 145 -5.34 -3.74 -19.14
C SER A 145 -6.34 -2.69 -18.65
N PRO A 146 -7.43 -2.46 -19.42
CA PRO A 146 -8.50 -1.57 -18.99
C PRO A 146 -9.03 -1.88 -17.58
N GLN A 147 -9.24 -3.16 -17.29
CA GLN A 147 -9.78 -3.64 -16.02
C GLN A 147 -8.80 -3.41 -14.87
N TYR A 148 -7.49 -3.60 -15.09
CA TYR A 148 -6.49 -3.32 -14.06
C TYR A 148 -6.40 -1.83 -13.73
N LEU A 149 -6.39 -0.97 -14.76
CA LEU A 149 -6.38 0.47 -14.58
C LEU A 149 -7.66 0.95 -13.87
N GLN A 150 -8.81 0.38 -14.23
CA GLN A 150 -10.09 0.67 -13.55
C GLN A 150 -10.00 0.39 -12.05
N VAL A 151 -9.42 -0.73 -11.63
CA VAL A 151 -9.25 -1.06 -10.20
C VAL A 151 -8.33 -0.06 -9.49
N ILE A 152 -7.27 0.41 -10.15
CA ILE A 152 -6.37 1.43 -9.61
C ILE A 152 -7.12 2.75 -9.41
N VAL A 153 -7.84 3.22 -10.43
CA VAL A 153 -8.61 4.46 -10.40
C VAL A 153 -9.70 4.41 -9.33
N MET A 154 -10.45 3.30 -9.24
CA MET A 154 -11.45 3.09 -8.19
C MET A 154 -10.83 3.17 -6.78
N GLY A 155 -9.63 2.60 -6.60
CA GLY A 155 -8.91 2.68 -5.33
C GLY A 155 -8.43 4.10 -5.01
N ALA A 156 -7.96 4.83 -6.02
CA ALA A 156 -7.56 6.23 -5.87
C ALA A 156 -8.75 7.12 -5.45
N GLU A 157 -9.90 6.94 -6.11
CA GLU A 157 -11.15 7.64 -5.79
C GLU A 157 -11.67 7.26 -4.40
N GLN A 158 -11.74 5.97 -4.07
CA GLN A 158 -12.24 5.47 -2.79
C GLN A 158 -11.49 6.07 -1.58
N ASN A 159 -10.17 6.26 -1.72
CA ASN A 159 -9.32 6.73 -0.64
C ASN A 159 -9.02 8.23 -0.70
N GLY A 160 -9.58 8.96 -1.66
CA GLY A 160 -9.40 10.41 -1.76
C GLY A 160 -7.96 10.82 -2.12
N LEU A 161 -7.30 10.11 -3.03
CA LEU A 161 -6.06 10.60 -3.62
C LEU A 161 -6.32 11.96 -4.34
N PRO A 162 -5.32 12.84 -4.48
CA PRO A 162 -5.51 14.13 -5.13
C PRO A 162 -6.13 14.03 -6.53
N GLU A 163 -7.06 14.94 -6.84
CA GLU A 163 -7.87 14.90 -8.07
C GLU A 163 -7.02 14.95 -9.34
N ASP A 164 -5.97 15.77 -9.33
CA ASP A 164 -4.98 15.88 -10.41
C ASP A 164 -4.24 14.56 -10.65
N TYR A 165 -3.93 13.82 -9.59
CA TYR A 165 -3.32 12.49 -9.71
C TYR A 165 -4.33 11.45 -10.20
N GLN A 166 -5.59 11.54 -9.79
CA GLN A 166 -6.64 10.67 -10.34
C GLN A 166 -6.83 10.91 -11.84
N ASP A 167 -6.78 12.16 -12.31
CA ASP A 167 -6.82 12.50 -13.73
C ASP A 167 -5.60 11.96 -14.48
N LYS A 168 -4.41 12.08 -13.89
CA LYS A 168 -3.18 11.45 -14.42
C LYS A 168 -3.38 9.94 -14.59
N LEU A 169 -3.99 9.26 -13.62
CA LEU A 169 -4.30 7.84 -13.72
C LEU A 169 -5.32 7.54 -14.85
N ARG A 170 -6.41 8.32 -14.94
CA ARG A 170 -7.43 8.17 -15.98
C ARG A 170 -6.90 8.39 -17.40
N SER A 171 -5.83 9.17 -17.55
CA SER A 171 -5.19 9.45 -18.83
C SER A 171 -4.27 8.33 -19.36
N ILE A 172 -4.00 7.29 -18.56
CA ILE A 172 -3.08 6.20 -18.95
C ILE A 172 -3.69 5.38 -20.10
N GLU A 173 -2.92 5.23 -21.18
CA GLU A 173 -3.29 4.34 -22.28
C GLU A 173 -3.22 2.87 -21.87
N THR A 174 -4.24 2.12 -22.29
CA THR A 174 -4.38 0.70 -21.97
C THR A 174 -4.11 -0.16 -23.20
N ASN A 175 -3.88 -1.45 -22.98
CA ASN A 175 -3.66 -2.43 -24.05
C ASN A 175 -4.96 -2.88 -24.76
N LYS A 176 -6.11 -2.30 -24.39
CA LYS A 176 -7.45 -2.60 -24.95
C LYS A 176 -7.88 -4.06 -24.83
N TYR A 177 -7.40 -4.80 -23.82
CA TYR A 177 -7.85 -6.16 -23.56
C TYR A 177 -9.33 -6.21 -23.13
N GLU A 178 -10.14 -7.00 -23.82
CA GLU A 178 -11.60 -7.12 -23.61
C GLU A 178 -12.03 -8.47 -22.99
N GLY A 179 -11.08 -9.36 -22.70
CA GLY A 179 -11.38 -10.69 -22.19
C GLY A 179 -11.78 -10.70 -20.70
N PRO A 180 -12.33 -11.82 -20.22
CA PRO A 180 -12.73 -11.98 -18.82
C PRO A 180 -11.50 -12.10 -17.91
N LEU A 181 -11.61 -11.49 -16.72
CA LEU A 181 -10.61 -11.61 -15.66
C LEU A 181 -11.29 -12.17 -14.41
N PRO A 182 -10.94 -13.38 -13.92
CA PRO A 182 -11.54 -13.95 -12.71
C PRO A 182 -11.44 -13.06 -11.47
N VAL A 183 -10.39 -12.24 -11.39
CA VAL A 183 -10.22 -11.25 -10.30
C VAL A 183 -11.32 -10.18 -10.28
N MET A 184 -11.90 -9.85 -11.44
CA MET A 184 -13.01 -8.88 -11.51
C MET A 184 -14.28 -9.48 -10.91
N GLU A 185 -14.57 -10.76 -11.15
CA GLU A 185 -15.70 -11.44 -10.51
C GLU A 185 -15.53 -11.55 -8.99
N GLU A 186 -14.32 -11.84 -8.51
CA GLU A 186 -13.99 -11.84 -7.08
C GLU A 186 -14.23 -10.46 -6.47
N LEU A 187 -13.81 -9.41 -7.18
CA LEU A 187 -13.91 -8.03 -6.73
C LEU A 187 -15.35 -7.52 -6.72
N GLU A 188 -16.14 -7.82 -7.74
CA GLU A 188 -17.56 -7.48 -7.79
C GLU A 188 -18.33 -8.07 -6.61
N LYS A 189 -18.05 -9.34 -6.26
CA LYS A 189 -18.63 -10.00 -5.08
C LYS A 189 -18.21 -9.29 -3.79
N ALA A 190 -16.94 -8.91 -3.67
CA ALA A 190 -16.44 -8.19 -2.49
C ALA A 190 -17.09 -6.80 -2.35
N LEU A 191 -17.23 -6.06 -3.46
CA LEU A 191 -17.87 -4.75 -3.49
C LEU A 191 -19.36 -4.80 -3.13
N LYS A 192 -20.10 -5.80 -3.65
CA LYS A 192 -21.52 -6.01 -3.29
C LYS A 192 -21.67 -6.25 -1.79
N LYS A 193 -20.86 -7.16 -1.24
CA LYS A 193 -20.86 -7.47 0.21
C LYS A 193 -20.47 -6.27 1.08
N SER A 194 -19.57 -5.41 0.60
CA SER A 194 -19.16 -4.17 1.27
C SER A 194 -20.33 -3.18 1.36
N LYS A 195 -21.04 -2.96 0.24
CA LYS A 195 -22.22 -2.08 0.17
C LYS A 195 -23.37 -2.55 1.07
N GLU A 196 -23.73 -3.83 0.99
CA GLU A 196 -24.79 -4.42 1.83
C GLU A 196 -24.50 -4.22 3.33
N ARG A 197 -23.24 -4.33 3.75
CA ARG A 197 -22.85 -4.10 5.14
C ARG A 197 -23.00 -2.65 5.57
N THR A 198 -22.67 -1.70 4.69
CA THR A 198 -22.82 -0.27 4.95
C THR A 198 -24.29 0.13 5.06
N GLU A 199 -25.16 -0.42 4.21
CA GLU A 199 -26.60 -0.14 4.22
C GLU A 199 -27.29 -0.66 5.49
N VAL A 200 -26.94 -1.87 5.95
CA VAL A 200 -27.47 -2.42 7.22
C VAL A 200 -27.09 -1.57 8.43
N ILE A 201 -25.85 -1.06 8.47
CA ILE A 201 -25.40 -0.20 9.58
C ILE A 201 -26.17 1.14 9.59
N GLN A 202 -26.58 1.65 8.43
CA GLN A 202 -27.32 2.91 8.32
C GLN A 202 -28.83 2.78 8.59
N SER A 203 -29.38 1.56 8.63
CA SER A 203 -30.82 1.33 8.91
C SER A 203 -31.14 1.09 10.39
N ASP A 204 -30.12 0.94 11.23
CA ASP A 204 -30.25 0.64 12.68
C ASP A 204 -30.03 1.88 13.59
N ASP A 205 -29.80 3.06 13.00
CA ASP A 205 -29.71 4.39 13.65
C ASP A 205 -30.95 5.25 13.35
#